data_AF-A0A1M2YW78-F1
#
_entry.id   AF-A0A1M2YW78-F1
#
_cell.length_a   1.000
_cell.length_b   1.000
_cell.length_c   1.000
_cell.angle_alpha   90.00
_cell.angle_beta   90.00
_cell.angle_gamma   90.00
#
_symmetry.space_group_name_H-M   'P 1'
#
loop_
_entity.id
_entity.type
_entity.pdbx_description
1 polymer ?
#
loop_
_entity_poly.entity_id
_entity_poly.type
_entity_poly.pdbx_seq_one_letter_code
_entity_poly.pdbx_strand_id
1 'polypeptide(L)'
;MRMACFLGLSMAAMLAASAAHADQTGRYVFQKSGDGFARLDSETGQISLCDNKSDQLTCRPATEEKQAPQGEIDRLNQKIDKLEGRVADLEKRMVSPKDLLPSDEQVDRTLGIMERFFRRFIDIAKDFDKNFRQDQQPQTAPEKT
;
A
#
# COMPACT_ATOMS: atom_id res chain seq x y z
N MET A 1 -10.73 64.47 -60.40
CA MET A 1 -11.77 64.14 -59.40
C MET A 1 -12.81 63.25 -60.07
N ARG A 2 -13.23 62.18 -59.38
CA ARG A 2 -14.11 61.07 -59.81
C ARG A 2 -13.34 60.04 -60.65
N MET A 3 -13.37 58.74 -60.39
CA MET A 3 -14.45 57.93 -59.83
C MET A 3 -13.85 56.64 -59.23
N ALA A 4 -14.24 56.32 -58.00
CA ALA A 4 -13.95 55.05 -57.36
C ALA A 4 -14.86 53.94 -57.95
N CYS A 5 -14.25 52.86 -58.41
CA CYS A 5 -14.75 51.49 -58.65
C CYS A 5 -13.46 50.74 -59.04
N PHE A 6 -12.99 49.70 -58.35
CA PHE A 6 -13.62 48.39 -58.24
C PHE A 6 -13.23 47.74 -56.90
N LEU A 7 -14.23 47.38 -56.10
CA LEU A 7 -14.09 46.26 -55.17
C LEU A 7 -13.98 44.99 -56.02
N GLY A 8 -12.76 44.49 -56.21
CA GLY A 8 -12.46 43.23 -56.89
C GLY A 8 -11.90 42.23 -55.89
N LEU A 9 -12.77 41.37 -55.41
CA LEU A 9 -12.49 40.15 -54.67
C LEU A 9 -11.45 39.30 -55.44
N SER A 10 -10.21 39.20 -54.96
CA SER A 10 -9.26 38.19 -55.43
C SER A 10 -8.68 37.45 -54.23
N MET A 11 -9.31 36.32 -53.96
CA MET A 11 -8.85 35.24 -53.11
C MET A 11 -7.56 34.67 -53.71
N ALA A 12 -6.41 35.00 -53.14
CA ALA A 12 -5.16 34.29 -53.38
C ALA A 12 -4.80 33.53 -52.11
N ALA A 13 -5.29 32.29 -52.04
CA ALA A 13 -4.88 31.29 -51.08
C ALA A 13 -3.38 31.04 -51.25
N MET A 14 -2.55 31.63 -50.37
CA MET A 14 -1.20 31.13 -50.16
C MET A 14 -1.32 29.84 -49.35
N LEU A 15 -1.35 28.71 -50.06
CA LEU A 15 -0.87 27.45 -49.52
C LEU A 15 0.62 27.62 -49.22
N ALA A 16 0.95 27.97 -47.98
CA ALA A 16 2.28 27.72 -47.46
C ALA A 16 2.42 26.20 -47.36
N ALA A 17 3.07 25.60 -48.36
CA ALA A 17 3.57 24.25 -48.30
C ALA A 17 4.48 24.16 -47.06
N SER A 18 4.04 23.44 -46.03
CA SER A 18 4.89 23.02 -44.93
C SER A 18 5.94 22.07 -45.50
N ALA A 19 7.10 22.61 -45.88
CA ALA A 19 8.28 21.81 -46.14
C ALA A 19 8.59 21.04 -44.85
N ALA A 20 8.34 19.73 -44.87
CA ALA A 20 8.85 18.81 -43.87
C ALA A 20 10.38 18.83 -43.99
N HIS A 21 11.02 19.74 -43.26
CA HIS A 21 12.47 19.70 -43.08
C HIS A 21 12.78 18.45 -42.27
N ALA A 22 13.36 17.46 -42.95
CA ALA A 22 14.03 16.35 -42.30
C ALA A 22 15.16 16.95 -41.46
N ASP A 23 14.92 17.03 -40.15
CA ASP A 23 15.84 17.57 -39.16
C ASP A 23 17.02 16.60 -38.98
N GLN A 24 18.03 16.72 -39.85
CA GLN A 24 19.24 15.89 -39.82
C GLN A 24 20.17 16.23 -38.64
N THR A 25 19.78 17.19 -37.80
CA THR A 25 20.48 17.63 -36.58
C THR A 25 19.56 17.61 -35.35
N GLY A 26 18.39 16.99 -35.48
CA GLY A 26 17.35 16.94 -34.46
C GLY A 26 17.42 15.73 -33.56
N ARG A 27 16.54 15.73 -32.56
CA ARG A 27 16.28 14.61 -31.65
C ARG A 27 16.17 13.25 -32.35
N TYR A 28 15.75 13.20 -33.62
CA TYR A 28 15.62 11.95 -34.37
C TYR A 28 16.68 11.82 -35.46
N VAL A 29 17.56 10.83 -35.32
CA VAL A 29 18.63 10.53 -36.28
C VAL A 29 18.27 9.28 -37.09
N PHE A 30 18.23 9.41 -38.42
CA PHE A 30 17.99 8.27 -39.32
C PHE A 30 19.31 7.72 -39.87
N GLN A 31 19.50 6.41 -39.74
CA GLN A 31 20.62 5.65 -40.28
C GLN A 31 20.09 4.60 -41.25
N LYS A 32 20.78 4.39 -42.38
CA LYS A 32 20.41 3.32 -43.32
C LYS A 32 20.76 1.97 -42.71
N SER A 33 19.79 1.04 -42.67
CA SER A 33 19.98 -0.31 -42.13
C SER A 33 19.40 -1.34 -43.11
N GLY A 34 20.29 -1.99 -43.88
CA GLY A 34 19.88 -2.91 -44.94
C GLY A 34 18.99 -2.23 -45.98
N ASP A 35 17.79 -2.79 -46.18
CA ASP A 35 16.78 -2.32 -47.13
C ASP A 35 15.83 -1.25 -46.55
N GLY A 36 16.00 -0.90 -45.26
CA GLY A 36 15.17 0.09 -44.56
C GLY A 36 15.98 1.16 -43.83
N PHE A 37 15.33 1.85 -42.91
CA PHE A 37 15.93 2.92 -42.09
C PHE A 37 15.79 2.58 -40.60
N ALA A 38 16.86 2.78 -39.83
CA ALA A 38 16.81 2.80 -38.38
C ALA A 38 16.71 4.26 -37.90
N ARG A 39 15.72 4.57 -37.04
CA ARG A 39 15.56 5.87 -36.39
C ARG A 39 16.00 5.78 -34.95
N LEU A 40 16.98 6.58 -34.54
CA LEU A 40 17.42 6.77 -33.16
C LEU A 40 16.81 8.04 -32.59
N ASP A 41 16.13 7.95 -31.45
CA ASP A 41 15.79 9.11 -30.63
C ASP A 41 17.00 9.42 -29.70
N SER A 42 17.65 10.56 -29.89
CA SER A 42 18.86 10.95 -29.15
C SER A 42 18.60 11.41 -27.72
N GLU A 43 17.34 11.70 -27.35
CA GLU A 43 16.98 12.01 -25.96
C GLU A 43 16.72 10.74 -25.14
N THR A 44 16.08 9.72 -25.75
CA THR A 44 15.67 8.50 -25.06
C THR A 44 16.58 7.29 -25.34
N GLY A 45 17.39 7.35 -26.39
CA GLY A 45 18.19 6.24 -26.89
C GLY A 45 17.38 5.16 -27.62
N GLN A 46 16.08 5.35 -27.82
CA GLN A 46 15.22 4.34 -28.45
C GLN A 46 15.50 4.21 -29.94
N ILE A 47 15.63 2.97 -30.44
CA ILE A 47 15.80 2.66 -31.86
C ILE A 47 14.48 2.16 -32.42
N SER A 48 14.07 2.66 -33.58
CA SER A 48 12.92 2.18 -34.37
C SER A 48 13.39 1.70 -35.74
N LEU A 49 12.82 0.61 -36.26
CA LEU A 49 13.00 0.15 -37.64
C LEU A 49 11.86 0.72 -38.50
N CYS A 50 12.22 1.38 -39.59
CA CYS A 50 11.30 2.08 -40.46
C CYS A 50 11.36 1.50 -41.87
N ASP A 51 10.20 1.12 -42.39
CA ASP A 51 10.02 0.64 -43.75
C ASP A 51 9.32 1.69 -44.59
N ASN A 52 9.67 1.77 -45.88
CA ASN A 52 8.96 2.62 -46.83
C ASN A 52 7.77 1.84 -47.41
N LYS A 53 6.54 2.22 -47.04
CA LYS A 53 5.31 1.62 -47.54
C LYS A 53 4.44 2.69 -48.15
N SER A 54 4.10 2.53 -49.44
CA SER A 54 3.17 3.41 -50.14
C SER A 54 3.52 4.90 -50.03
N ASP A 55 4.79 5.23 -50.27
CA ASP A 55 5.32 6.61 -50.21
C ASP A 55 5.31 7.25 -48.81
N GLN A 56 5.12 6.44 -47.76
CA GLN A 56 5.16 6.86 -46.35
C GLN A 56 6.14 5.99 -45.55
N LEU A 57 7.00 6.65 -44.78
CA LEU A 57 7.93 5.99 -43.87
C LEU A 57 7.20 5.57 -42.59
N THR A 58 7.02 4.27 -42.38
CA THR A 58 6.34 3.72 -41.19
C THR A 58 7.38 3.13 -40.24
N CYS A 59 7.54 3.72 -39.05
CA CYS A 59 8.46 3.26 -38.03
C CYS A 59 7.78 2.36 -36.98
N ARG A 60 8.44 1.26 -36.62
CA ARG A 60 8.07 0.37 -35.51
C ARG A 60 9.25 0.29 -34.53
N PRO A 61 9.01 0.15 -33.22
CA PRO A 61 10.10 0.02 -32.26
C PRO A 61 10.99 -1.18 -32.64
N ALA A 62 12.31 -0.99 -32.67
CA ALA A 62 13.27 -1.99 -33.14
C ALA A 62 13.44 -3.12 -32.14
N THR A 63 13.32 -2.78 -30.87
CA THR A 63 12.93 -3.75 -29.86
C THR A 63 11.43 -3.92 -29.97
N GLU A 64 10.98 -5.11 -30.40
CA GLU A 64 9.74 -5.60 -29.83
C GLU A 64 9.98 -5.69 -28.33
N GLU A 65 9.69 -4.61 -27.59
CA GLU A 65 9.48 -4.69 -26.15
C GLU A 65 8.12 -5.36 -25.93
N LYS A 66 7.96 -6.54 -26.52
CA LYS A 66 7.05 -7.52 -26.01
C LYS A 66 7.81 -8.17 -24.87
N GLN A 67 7.21 -8.06 -23.70
CA GLN A 67 7.53 -8.81 -22.50
C GLN A 67 8.60 -8.15 -21.62
N ALA A 68 8.24 -7.04 -21.00
CA ALA A 68 8.38 -7.02 -19.54
C ALA A 68 7.81 -8.36 -19.02
N PRO A 69 8.59 -9.17 -18.28
CA PRO A 69 8.40 -10.62 -18.25
C PRO A 69 7.00 -10.92 -17.74
N GLN A 70 6.12 -11.48 -18.58
CA GLN A 70 4.78 -11.88 -18.14
C GLN A 70 4.88 -12.78 -16.88
N GLY A 71 5.93 -13.61 -16.83
CA GLY A 71 6.26 -14.43 -15.66
C GLY A 71 6.68 -13.65 -14.41
N GLU A 72 7.21 -12.44 -14.52
CA GLU A 72 7.49 -11.58 -13.36
C GLU A 72 6.19 -10.98 -12.82
N ILE A 73 5.30 -10.50 -13.69
CA ILE A 73 3.96 -10.03 -13.30
C ILE A 73 3.18 -11.17 -12.62
N ASP A 74 3.17 -12.36 -13.21
CA ASP A 74 2.50 -13.54 -12.64
C ASP A 74 3.11 -13.94 -11.29
N ARG A 75 4.44 -13.88 -11.15
CA ARG A 75 5.13 -14.16 -9.89
C ARG A 75 4.80 -13.12 -8.81
N LEU A 76 4.70 -11.84 -9.17
CA LEU A 76 4.31 -10.80 -8.22
C LEU A 76 2.86 -10.98 -7.78
N ASN A 77 1.94 -11.25 -8.71
CA ASN A 77 0.54 -11.52 -8.39
C ASN A 77 0.40 -12.71 -7.44
N GLN A 78 1.07 -13.83 -7.72
CA GLN A 78 1.09 -14.99 -6.82
C GLN A 78 1.63 -14.67 -5.41
N LYS A 79 2.61 -13.76 -5.30
CA LYS A 79 3.13 -13.31 -4.00
C LYS A 79 2.11 -12.44 -3.26
N ILE A 80 1.40 -11.56 -3.97
CA ILE A 80 0.34 -10.72 -3.41
C ILE A 80 -0.77 -11.62 -2.88
N ASP A 81 -1.30 -12.53 -3.69
CA ASP A 81 -2.37 -13.45 -3.29
C ASP A 81 -1.99 -14.25 -2.03
N LYS A 82 -0.74 -14.74 -1.97
CA LYS A 82 -0.22 -15.46 -0.81
C LYS A 82 -0.09 -14.58 0.44
N LEU A 83 0.32 -13.33 0.28
CA LEU A 83 0.45 -12.39 1.39
C LEU A 83 -0.93 -11.98 1.90
N GLU A 84 -1.86 -11.66 1.01
CA GLU A 84 -3.25 -11.33 1.35
C GLU A 84 -3.93 -12.50 2.07
N GLY A 85 -3.77 -13.74 1.60
CA GLY A 85 -4.27 -14.92 2.29
C GLY A 85 -3.71 -15.07 3.70
N ARG A 86 -2.41 -14.83 3.88
CA ARG A 86 -1.78 -14.86 5.22
C ARG A 86 -2.27 -13.74 6.13
N VAL A 87 -2.51 -12.54 5.58
CA VAL A 87 -3.07 -11.41 6.34
C VAL A 87 -4.49 -11.74 6.77
N ALA A 88 -5.35 -12.23 5.87
CA ALA A 88 -6.71 -12.63 6.20
C ALA A 88 -6.75 -13.75 7.27
N ASP A 89 -5.84 -14.72 7.20
CA ASP A 89 -5.71 -15.76 8.22
C ASP A 89 -5.23 -15.19 9.57
N LEU A 90 -4.30 -14.24 9.55
CA LEU A 90 -3.84 -13.56 10.76
C LEU A 90 -4.93 -12.69 11.36
N GLU A 91 -5.69 -11.96 10.55
CA GLU A 91 -6.83 -11.15 10.99
C GLU A 91 -7.93 -12.01 11.61
N LYS A 92 -8.24 -13.17 11.04
CA LYS A 92 -9.16 -14.15 11.64
C LYS A 92 -8.65 -14.69 12.99
N ARG A 93 -7.32 -14.80 13.14
CA ARG A 93 -6.68 -15.27 14.38
C ARG A 93 -6.45 -14.14 15.39
N MET A 94 -6.46 -12.89 14.93
CA MET A 94 -6.48 -11.71 15.79
C MET A 94 -7.87 -11.60 16.39
N VAL A 95 -8.06 -12.37 17.46
CA VAL A 95 -9.16 -12.16 18.40
C VAL A 95 -9.07 -10.71 18.84
N SER A 96 -10.14 -9.93 18.62
CA SER A 96 -10.17 -8.53 19.02
C SER A 96 -9.86 -8.47 20.52
N PRO A 97 -9.10 -7.47 21.01
CA PRO A 97 -8.86 -7.34 22.45
C PRO A 97 -10.16 -7.36 23.26
N LYS A 98 -11.27 -6.90 22.68
CA LYS A 98 -12.61 -6.96 23.27
C LYS A 98 -13.17 -8.38 23.44
N ASP A 99 -12.81 -9.31 22.55
CA ASP A 99 -13.23 -10.72 22.60
C ASP A 99 -12.36 -11.54 23.58
N LEU A 100 -11.19 -11.01 23.98
CA LEU A 100 -10.31 -11.58 25.02
C LEU A 100 -10.64 -11.10 26.43
N LEU A 101 -11.45 -10.05 26.56
CA LEU A 101 -11.85 -9.54 27.87
C LEU A 101 -13.02 -10.37 28.39
N PRO A 102 -12.92 -10.99 29.58
CA PRO A 102 -14.06 -11.65 30.20
C PRO A 102 -15.18 -10.62 30.45
N SER A 103 -16.43 -11.07 30.43
CA SER A 103 -17.57 -10.17 30.66
C SER A 103 -17.51 -9.52 32.05
N ASP A 104 -18.04 -8.31 32.17
CA ASP A 104 -18.10 -7.57 33.45
C ASP A 104 -18.72 -8.42 34.57
N GLU A 105 -19.74 -9.22 34.26
CA GLU A 105 -20.36 -10.16 35.20
C GLU A 105 -19.39 -11.24 35.73
N GLN A 106 -18.47 -11.74 34.90
CA GLN A 106 -17.46 -12.71 35.32
C GLN A 106 -16.41 -12.06 36.20
N VAL A 107 -16.04 -10.81 35.90
CA VAL A 107 -15.12 -10.01 36.71
C VAL A 107 -15.74 -9.77 38.08
N ASP A 108 -16.98 -9.28 38.15
CA ASP A 108 -17.69 -9.02 39.41
C ASP A 108 -17.88 -10.29 40.24
N ARG A 109 -18.21 -11.41 39.60
CA ARG A 109 -18.30 -12.71 40.26
C ARG A 109 -16.97 -13.13 40.88
N THR A 110 -15.86 -12.94 40.15
CA THR A 110 -14.51 -13.29 40.60
C THR A 110 -14.07 -12.38 41.75
N LEU A 111 -14.29 -11.07 41.63
CA LEU A 111 -13.99 -10.09 42.68
C LEU A 111 -14.78 -10.39 43.96
N GLY A 112 -16.06 -10.74 43.85
CA GLY A 112 -16.87 -11.14 45.00
C GLY A 112 -16.39 -12.43 45.68
N ILE A 113 -15.87 -13.40 44.92
CA ILE A 113 -15.25 -14.61 45.50
C ILE A 113 -13.96 -14.25 46.24
N MET A 114 -13.11 -13.41 45.63
CA MET A 114 -11.87 -12.94 46.24
C MET A 114 -12.12 -12.14 47.52
N GLU A 115 -13.15 -11.28 47.54
CA GLU A 115 -13.52 -10.52 48.73
C GLU A 115 -13.95 -11.42 49.89
N ARG A 116 -14.81 -12.41 49.62
CA ARG A 116 -15.25 -13.38 50.64
C ARG A 116 -14.09 -14.19 51.18
N PHE A 117 -13.18 -14.62 50.30
CA PHE A 117 -11.97 -15.34 50.69
C PHE A 117 -11.09 -14.48 51.61
N PHE A 118 -10.84 -13.23 51.24
CA PHE A 118 -9.98 -12.33 52.01
C PHE A 118 -10.58 -11.99 53.40
N ARG A 119 -11.88 -11.73 53.47
CA ARG A 119 -12.59 -11.52 54.75
C ARG A 119 -12.43 -12.74 55.66
N ARG A 120 -12.69 -13.94 55.13
CA ARG A 120 -12.55 -15.19 55.90
C ARG A 120 -11.12 -15.43 56.35
N PHE A 121 -10.14 -15.14 55.50
CA PHE A 121 -8.72 -15.28 55.83
C PHE A 121 -8.30 -14.34 56.97
N ILE A 122 -8.72 -13.06 56.94
CA ILE A 122 -8.45 -12.10 58.01
C ILE A 122 -9.06 -12.54 59.33
N ASP A 123 -10.30 -13.04 59.32
CA ASP A 123 -10.97 -13.49 60.54
C ASP A 123 -10.20 -14.64 61.20
N ILE A 124 -9.73 -15.61 60.41
CA ILE A 124 -8.89 -16.71 60.90
C ILE A 124 -7.59 -16.16 61.49
N ALA A 125 -6.90 -15.25 60.79
CA ALA A 125 -5.65 -14.67 61.27
C ALA A 125 -5.83 -13.91 62.60
N LYS A 126 -6.95 -13.18 62.77
CA LYS A 126 -7.29 -12.49 64.02
C LYS A 126 -7.60 -13.46 65.16
N ASP A 127 -8.27 -14.56 64.87
CA ASP A 127 -8.56 -15.58 65.89
C ASP A 127 -7.28 -16.24 66.40
N PHE A 128 -6.31 -16.51 65.51
CA PHE A 128 -4.99 -16.98 65.94
C PHE A 128 -4.29 -15.96 66.85
N ASP A 129 -4.20 -14.67 66.46
CA ASP A 129 -3.59 -13.61 67.31
C ASP A 129 -4.24 -13.54 68.70
N LYS A 130 -5.57 -13.60 68.77
CA LYS A 130 -6.31 -13.56 70.04
C LYS A 130 -6.00 -14.77 70.92
N ASN A 131 -5.96 -15.97 70.36
CA ASN A 131 -5.65 -17.19 71.12
C ASN A 131 -4.24 -17.12 71.72
N PHE A 132 -3.24 -16.71 70.93
CA PHE A 132 -1.88 -16.53 71.42
C PHE A 132 -1.78 -15.47 72.53
N ARG A 133 -2.60 -14.42 72.49
CA ARG A 133 -2.63 -13.38 73.54
C ARG A 133 -3.36 -13.83 74.80
N GLN A 134 -4.39 -14.67 74.67
CA GLN A 134 -5.10 -15.25 75.82
C GLN A 134 -4.24 -16.30 76.54
N ASP A 135 -3.49 -17.13 75.82
CA ASP A 135 -2.57 -18.12 76.41
C ASP A 135 -1.41 -17.47 77.19
N GLN A 136 -1.12 -16.20 76.92
CA GLN A 136 -0.10 -15.41 77.62
C GLN A 136 -0.64 -14.58 78.80
N GLN A 137 -1.95 -14.58 79.04
CA GLN A 137 -2.52 -13.84 80.17
C GLN A 137 -2.42 -14.68 81.45
N PRO A 138 -1.67 -14.25 82.49
CA PRO A 138 -1.54 -15.02 83.73
C PRO A 138 -2.92 -15.14 84.37
N GLN A 139 -3.35 -16.38 84.66
CA GLN A 139 -4.53 -16.63 85.47
C GLN A 139 -4.29 -16.05 86.87
N THR A 140 -4.79 -14.83 87.13
CA THR A 140 -4.88 -14.32 88.50
C THR A 140 -5.88 -15.19 89.23
N ALA A 141 -5.38 -16.12 90.04
CA ALA A 141 -6.18 -16.97 90.90
C ALA A 141 -7.06 -16.09 91.82
N PRO A 142 -8.33 -16.48 92.09
CA PRO A 142 -9.14 -15.77 93.05
C PRO A 142 -8.56 -16.04 94.44
N GLU A 143 -7.98 -15.02 95.07
CA GLU A 143 -7.54 -15.09 96.45
C GLU A 143 -8.77 -15.19 97.35
N LYS A 144 -9.04 -16.41 97.85
CA LYS A 144 -10.03 -16.64 98.90
C LYS A 144 -9.58 -15.90 100.17
N THR A 145 -10.39 -14.98 100.66
CA THR A 145 -10.57 -14.74 102.11
C THR A 145 -12.03 -14.42 102.39
#